data_AF-A0A418EXW4-F1
#
_entry.id   AF-A0A418EXW4-F1
#
_cell.length_a   1.000
_cell.length_b   1.000
_cell.length_c   1.000
_cell.angle_alpha   90.00
_cell.angle_beta   90.00
_cell.angle_gamma   90.00
#
_symmetry.space_group_name_H-M   'P 1'
#
loop_
_entity.id
_entity.type
_entity.pdbx_description
1 polymer ?
#
loop_
_entity_poly.entity_id
_entity_poly.type
_entity_poly.pdbx_seq_one_letter_code
_entity_poly.pdbx_strand_id
1 'polypeptide(L)'
;QAFPPSYDAGPGHNTFVADFVKDAVTFQDKYRVSMDTVNTASVEGALMYLQAEGIDYAVNKPCYRKNNMSYIWFYNITIVQPTYMLAEFQDTQMPEYGPFVAMDNGICTPISAAVPVPAECKEIDGLDNFPKLGPFVGGEPRKDDPRAPYDENIWFSYPNSCYLSPFGGKSEACRKTQTGGLCPRGTKPDGIKCTFAFEVIGFVAIDDLVGITSMPFGTSGRTYSGFVEFCKDNKVEFDSRNLTSMIPFWRDPFNRTANQARSTALINYYNQVAKQPNSYMQPLPTLKELTDNNPPCYLNSKKCYDAAFGCRRVLLAQVCQVCTTDGTGCVKKPANAEPFPDLPKAERKVPQELLVTNTTGAFGKNATPSPAAPGSPSSIAGKSSAAVGSNNGRWGLVVAMASVVAAMLV
;
A
#
# COMPACT_ATOMS: atom_id res chain seq x y z
N GLN A 1 -4.00 -9.28 -9.36
CA GLN A 1 -4.72 -8.82 -10.57
C GLN A 1 -5.06 -10.01 -11.45
N ALA A 2 -6.21 -10.03 -12.10
CA ALA A 2 -6.61 -11.12 -13.00
C ALA A 2 -5.98 -11.01 -14.40
N PHE A 3 -5.68 -9.80 -14.84
CA PHE A 3 -5.11 -9.52 -16.16
C PHE A 3 -3.74 -8.86 -16.03
N PRO A 4 -2.84 -9.04 -17.02
CA PRO A 4 -1.65 -8.21 -17.10
C PRO A 4 -2.07 -6.76 -17.44
N PRO A 5 -1.27 -5.76 -17.07
CA PRO A 5 -1.49 -4.42 -17.58
C PRO A 5 -1.08 -4.35 -19.06
N SER A 6 -1.68 -3.44 -19.82
CA SER A 6 -1.34 -3.18 -21.22
C SER A 6 -0.40 -1.98 -21.32
N TYR A 7 0.66 -2.09 -22.11
CA TYR A 7 1.57 -0.96 -22.36
C TYR A 7 0.95 0.01 -23.37
N ASP A 8 0.76 1.26 -22.96
CA ASP A 8 0.27 2.34 -23.83
C ASP A 8 1.46 3.18 -24.32
N ALA A 9 1.78 3.05 -25.61
CA ALA A 9 2.88 3.75 -26.28
C ALA A 9 2.44 5.09 -26.92
N GLY A 10 1.28 5.63 -26.55
CA GLY A 10 0.80 6.91 -27.04
C GLY A 10 1.73 8.08 -26.66
N PRO A 11 1.77 9.17 -27.43
CA PRO A 11 2.60 10.34 -27.12
C PRO A 11 2.30 10.88 -25.70
N GLY A 12 3.31 10.84 -24.83
CA GLY A 12 3.18 11.28 -23.43
C GLY A 12 2.55 10.27 -22.47
N HIS A 13 2.22 9.06 -22.94
CA HIS A 13 1.71 7.97 -22.10
C HIS A 13 2.87 7.09 -21.61
N ASN A 14 3.49 6.33 -22.53
CA ASN A 14 4.65 5.45 -22.36
C ASN A 14 4.67 4.69 -21.04
N THR A 15 3.55 4.08 -20.67
CA THR A 15 3.36 3.42 -19.36
C THR A 15 2.40 2.26 -19.49
N PHE A 16 2.52 1.30 -18.58
CA PHE A 16 1.49 0.29 -18.37
C PHE A 16 0.24 0.91 -17.73
N VAL A 17 -0.94 0.45 -18.17
CA VAL A 17 -2.26 0.85 -17.67
C VAL A 17 -3.18 -0.36 -17.57
N ALA A 18 -4.28 -0.22 -16.83
CA ALA A 18 -5.31 -1.24 -16.75
C ALA A 18 -6.10 -1.40 -18.05
N ASP A 19 -6.36 -2.65 -18.42
CA ASP A 19 -7.11 -2.99 -19.65
C ASP A 19 -8.25 -3.98 -19.38
N PHE A 20 -8.67 -4.08 -18.12
CA PHE A 20 -9.66 -5.06 -17.65
C PHE A 20 -11.02 -4.44 -17.30
N VAL A 21 -11.15 -3.11 -17.29
CA VAL A 21 -12.45 -2.45 -17.08
C VAL A 21 -13.00 -2.08 -18.44
N LYS A 22 -14.11 -2.72 -18.81
CA LYS A 22 -14.74 -2.59 -20.14
C LYS A 22 -15.06 -1.12 -20.49
N ASP A 23 -15.47 -0.34 -19.51
CA ASP A 23 -15.85 1.06 -19.70
C ASP A 23 -14.66 2.03 -19.64
N ALA A 24 -13.44 1.54 -19.36
CA ALA A 24 -12.22 2.34 -19.40
C ALA A 24 -11.68 2.40 -20.84
N VAL A 25 -12.22 3.34 -21.62
CA VAL A 25 -11.93 3.45 -23.06
C VAL A 25 -10.71 4.31 -23.34
N THR A 26 -10.58 5.46 -22.66
CA THR A 26 -9.46 6.38 -22.89
C THR A 26 -8.23 6.00 -22.08
N PHE A 27 -7.06 6.48 -22.49
CA PHE A 27 -5.84 6.36 -21.67
C PHE A 27 -6.04 6.89 -20.24
N GLN A 28 -6.73 8.01 -20.09
CA GLN A 28 -6.96 8.61 -18.77
C GLN A 28 -7.86 7.72 -17.90
N ASP A 29 -8.85 7.04 -18.50
CA ASP A 29 -9.68 6.07 -17.77
C ASP A 29 -8.86 4.86 -17.34
N LYS A 30 -8.07 4.29 -18.26
CA LYS A 30 -7.21 3.13 -18.01
C LYS A 30 -6.14 3.44 -16.95
N TYR A 31 -5.54 4.63 -17.03
CA TYR A 31 -4.63 5.13 -16.00
C TYR A 31 -5.35 5.23 -14.66
N ARG A 32 -6.46 5.97 -14.57
CA ARG A 32 -7.24 6.16 -13.34
C ARG A 32 -7.64 4.84 -12.68
N VAL A 33 -8.20 3.90 -13.45
CA VAL A 33 -8.62 2.57 -12.99
C VAL A 33 -7.47 1.74 -12.41
N SER A 34 -6.23 1.97 -12.82
CA SER A 34 -5.07 1.23 -12.30
C SER A 34 -4.84 1.43 -10.80
N MET A 35 -5.39 2.51 -10.22
CA MET A 35 -5.32 2.87 -8.80
C MET A 35 -6.66 3.49 -8.31
N ASP A 36 -7.82 2.99 -8.76
CA ASP A 36 -9.13 3.59 -8.44
C ASP A 36 -9.70 3.15 -7.09
N THR A 37 -9.12 3.64 -6.00
CA THR A 37 -9.46 3.31 -4.60
C THR A 37 -9.11 1.85 -4.29
N VAL A 38 -7.83 1.60 -4.05
CA VAL A 38 -7.27 0.24 -4.01
C VAL A 38 -6.35 0.03 -2.82
N ASN A 39 -6.26 -1.22 -2.38
CA ASN A 39 -5.19 -1.68 -1.52
C ASN A 39 -3.96 -2.03 -2.35
N THR A 40 -2.78 -1.70 -1.85
CA THR A 40 -1.49 -2.22 -2.32
C THR A 40 -0.70 -2.77 -1.15
N ALA A 41 0.45 -3.38 -1.41
CA ALA A 41 1.31 -3.91 -0.36
C ALA A 41 2.80 -3.76 -0.71
N SER A 42 3.65 -3.99 0.28
CA SER A 42 5.04 -4.36 0.03
C SER A 42 5.10 -5.66 -0.80
N VAL A 43 6.26 -6.00 -1.36
CA VAL A 43 6.44 -7.27 -2.09
C VAL A 43 6.07 -8.45 -1.21
N GLU A 44 6.49 -8.39 0.05
CA GLU A 44 6.22 -9.36 1.09
C GLU A 44 4.73 -9.45 1.40
N GLY A 45 4.05 -8.30 1.47
CA GLY A 45 2.60 -8.28 1.70
C GLY A 45 1.77 -8.78 0.53
N ALA A 46 2.24 -8.58 -0.71
CA ALA A 46 1.61 -9.17 -1.90
C ALA A 46 1.71 -10.71 -1.87
N LEU A 47 2.85 -11.27 -1.47
CA LEU A 47 3.02 -12.71 -1.30
C LEU A 47 2.24 -13.27 -0.11
N MET A 48 2.15 -12.53 1.00
CA MET A 48 1.28 -12.88 2.12
C MET A 48 -0.17 -13.03 1.63
N TYR A 49 -0.69 -12.02 0.94
CA TYR A 49 -2.07 -12.05 0.41
C TYR A 49 -2.28 -13.20 -0.57
N LEU A 50 -1.33 -13.41 -1.47
CA LEU A 50 -1.36 -14.50 -2.43
C LEU A 50 -1.44 -15.86 -1.72
N GLN A 51 -0.56 -16.11 -0.74
CA GLN A 51 -0.51 -17.36 0.01
C GLN A 51 -1.74 -17.57 0.89
N ALA A 52 -2.07 -16.59 1.74
CA ALA A 52 -3.10 -16.72 2.77
C ALA A 52 -4.53 -16.69 2.22
N GLU A 53 -4.75 -16.05 1.08
CA GLU A 53 -6.09 -15.81 0.55
C GLU A 53 -6.21 -16.15 -0.93
N GLY A 54 -5.15 -15.94 -1.72
CA GLY A 54 -5.16 -16.09 -3.16
C GLY A 54 -5.23 -17.54 -3.66
N ILE A 55 -4.37 -18.41 -3.12
CA ILE A 55 -4.10 -19.73 -3.70
C ILE A 55 -4.49 -20.91 -2.81
N ASP A 56 -4.83 -20.66 -1.55
CA ASP A 56 -5.08 -21.74 -0.59
C ASP A 56 -6.34 -22.53 -0.98
N TYR A 57 -6.12 -23.78 -1.36
CA TYR A 57 -7.16 -24.73 -1.75
C TYR A 57 -8.18 -24.99 -0.63
N ALA A 58 -7.80 -24.76 0.64
CA ALA A 58 -8.71 -24.92 1.77
C ALA A 58 -9.86 -23.91 1.80
N VAL A 59 -9.67 -22.72 1.22
CA VAL A 59 -10.62 -21.60 1.29
C VAL A 59 -11.11 -21.13 -0.08
N ASN A 60 -10.45 -21.56 -1.15
CA ASN A 60 -10.79 -21.19 -2.51
C ASN A 60 -11.65 -22.24 -3.22
N LYS A 61 -12.38 -21.81 -4.25
CA LYS A 61 -13.10 -22.73 -5.14
C LYS A 61 -12.09 -23.60 -5.90
N PRO A 62 -12.36 -24.89 -6.12
CA PRO A 62 -11.46 -25.76 -6.87
C PRO A 62 -11.10 -25.18 -8.23
N CYS A 63 -9.79 -25.12 -8.52
CA CYS A 63 -9.23 -24.60 -9.77
C CYS A 63 -9.53 -23.12 -10.08
N TYR A 64 -9.79 -22.33 -9.04
CA TYR A 64 -9.78 -20.87 -9.10
C TYR A 64 -8.91 -20.32 -7.98
N ARG A 65 -8.08 -19.33 -8.31
CA ARG A 65 -7.51 -18.43 -7.29
C ARG A 65 -8.55 -17.38 -6.91
N LYS A 66 -8.48 -16.86 -5.68
CA LYS A 66 -9.36 -15.77 -5.23
C LYS A 66 -9.35 -14.64 -6.25
N ASN A 67 -10.54 -14.17 -6.62
CA ASN A 67 -10.75 -13.09 -7.60
C ASN A 67 -10.04 -13.30 -8.95
N ASN A 68 -9.82 -14.57 -9.34
CA ASN A 68 -9.10 -14.95 -10.57
C ASN A 68 -7.71 -14.33 -10.68
N MET A 69 -7.01 -14.10 -9.57
CA MET A 69 -5.70 -13.46 -9.65
C MET A 69 -4.69 -14.33 -10.41
N SER A 70 -4.00 -13.72 -11.38
CA SER A 70 -3.00 -14.35 -12.23
C SER A 70 -1.69 -13.57 -12.28
N TYR A 71 -1.71 -12.29 -11.86
CA TYR A 71 -0.57 -11.38 -11.96
C TYR A 71 -0.36 -10.57 -10.68
N ILE A 72 0.92 -10.32 -10.37
CA ILE A 72 1.39 -9.34 -9.38
C ILE A 72 1.88 -8.12 -10.17
N TRP A 73 1.30 -6.95 -9.92
CA TRP A 73 1.70 -5.71 -10.58
C TRP A 73 2.69 -4.94 -9.71
N PHE A 74 3.67 -4.31 -10.32
CA PHE A 74 4.66 -3.48 -9.66
C PHE A 74 4.48 -2.02 -10.05
N TYR A 75 4.57 -1.16 -9.06
CA TYR A 75 4.31 0.27 -9.16
C TYR A 75 5.53 1.04 -8.67
N ASN A 76 5.83 2.14 -9.33
CA ASN A 76 6.59 3.23 -8.77
C ASN A 76 5.62 4.34 -8.38
N ILE A 77 5.59 4.72 -7.10
CA ILE A 77 4.57 5.58 -6.50
C ILE A 77 5.27 6.72 -5.78
N THR A 78 4.99 7.95 -6.18
CA THR A 78 5.42 9.13 -5.43
C THR A 78 4.32 9.55 -4.47
N ILE A 79 4.66 9.85 -3.21
CA ILE A 79 3.72 10.26 -2.16
C ILE A 79 4.18 11.58 -1.53
N VAL A 80 3.23 12.50 -1.34
CA VAL A 80 3.34 13.65 -0.43
C VAL A 80 2.06 13.69 0.38
N GLN A 81 2.17 13.42 1.68
CA GLN A 81 1.02 13.37 2.57
C GLN A 81 0.47 14.76 2.89
N PRO A 82 -0.85 14.88 3.15
CA PRO A 82 -1.43 16.10 3.69
C PRO A 82 -0.85 16.47 5.06
N THR A 83 -0.59 17.76 5.29
CA THR A 83 -0.05 18.26 6.57
C THR A 83 -0.95 17.95 7.76
N TYR A 84 -2.27 18.10 7.61
CA TYR A 84 -3.22 17.83 8.69
C TYR A 84 -3.23 16.35 9.10
N MET A 85 -3.10 15.44 8.13
CA MET A 85 -2.97 14.02 8.43
C MET A 85 -1.67 13.74 9.21
N LEU A 86 -0.53 14.27 8.75
CA LEU A 86 0.74 14.08 9.45
C LEU A 86 0.65 14.61 10.90
N ALA A 87 0.05 15.79 11.10
CA ALA A 87 -0.15 16.35 12.43
C ALA A 87 -0.98 15.43 13.35
N GLU A 88 -1.93 14.68 12.78
CA GLU A 88 -2.81 13.76 13.52
C GLU A 88 -2.12 12.43 13.85
N PHE A 89 -1.32 11.87 12.92
CA PHE A 89 -0.83 10.49 13.01
C PHE A 89 0.70 10.32 13.06
N GLN A 90 1.48 11.40 13.15
CA GLN A 90 2.96 11.35 13.19
C GLN A 90 3.57 10.54 14.34
N ASP A 91 2.80 10.24 15.39
CA ASP A 91 3.27 9.47 16.55
C ASP A 91 3.01 7.95 16.44
N THR A 92 2.31 7.51 15.38
CA THR A 92 1.94 6.11 15.15
C THR A 92 3.15 5.22 14.80
N GLN A 93 2.91 3.92 14.57
CA GLN A 93 3.95 2.99 14.13
C GLN A 93 4.46 3.31 12.71
N MET A 94 3.64 3.96 11.88
CA MET A 94 3.92 4.34 10.50
C MET A 94 3.83 5.87 10.38
N PRO A 95 4.80 6.62 10.91
CA PRO A 95 4.66 8.06 11.17
C PRO A 95 4.57 8.94 9.91
N GLU A 96 4.76 8.38 8.72
CA GLU A 96 4.57 9.05 7.43
C GLU A 96 3.25 8.65 6.74
N TYR A 97 2.37 7.93 7.43
CA TYR A 97 1.12 7.41 6.86
C TYR A 97 -0.05 7.64 7.81
N GLY A 98 -1.24 7.79 7.22
CA GLY A 98 -2.48 7.71 7.98
C GLY A 98 -2.79 6.25 8.32
N PRO A 99 -3.87 6.01 9.07
CA PRO A 99 -4.30 4.65 9.33
C PRO A 99 -4.68 3.94 8.03
N PHE A 100 -4.32 2.66 7.92
CA PHE A 100 -4.77 1.83 6.81
C PHE A 100 -6.29 1.68 6.87
N VAL A 101 -6.92 1.78 5.70
CA VAL A 101 -8.34 1.47 5.52
C VAL A 101 -8.47 0.45 4.42
N ALA A 102 -9.16 -0.66 4.66
CA ALA A 102 -9.44 -1.62 3.61
C ALA A 102 -10.24 -0.95 2.48
N MET A 103 -9.78 -1.13 1.24
CA MET A 103 -10.43 -0.64 0.03
C MET A 103 -10.80 -1.79 -0.91
N ASP A 104 -11.94 -2.42 -0.66
CA ASP A 104 -12.46 -3.53 -1.47
C ASP A 104 -13.44 -3.02 -2.52
N ASN A 105 -13.42 -3.59 -3.73
CA ASN A 105 -14.32 -3.24 -4.83
C ASN A 105 -14.34 -1.74 -5.22
N GLY A 106 -13.23 -1.02 -5.02
CA GLY A 106 -13.11 0.39 -5.39
C GLY A 106 -13.73 1.36 -4.39
N ILE A 107 -14.11 0.89 -3.20
CA ILE A 107 -14.73 1.69 -2.16
C ILE A 107 -13.98 1.50 -0.84
N CYS A 108 -13.98 2.51 0.04
CA CYS A 108 -13.67 2.30 1.45
C CYS A 108 -14.58 1.22 2.03
N THR A 109 -14.00 0.09 2.45
CA THR A 109 -14.77 -1.08 2.86
C THR A 109 -15.68 -0.75 4.03
N PRO A 110 -17.01 -0.92 3.89
CA PRO A 110 -17.95 -0.77 4.98
C PRO A 110 -17.61 -1.72 6.14
N ILE A 111 -17.65 -1.24 7.38
CA ILE A 111 -17.35 -2.06 8.56
C ILE A 111 -18.55 -2.93 8.92
N SER A 112 -19.74 -2.33 8.84
CA SER A 112 -21.02 -3.01 9.06
C SER A 112 -22.15 -2.22 8.41
N ALA A 113 -23.36 -2.78 8.40
CA ALA A 113 -24.54 -2.02 7.97
C ALA A 113 -24.76 -0.74 8.81
N ALA A 114 -24.38 -0.75 10.09
CA ALA A 114 -24.50 0.40 10.98
C ALA A 114 -23.35 1.42 10.82
N VAL A 115 -22.20 0.98 10.29
CA VAL A 115 -21.02 1.82 10.05
C VAL A 115 -20.62 1.65 8.58
N PRO A 116 -21.36 2.29 7.66
CA PRO A 116 -21.18 2.09 6.23
C PRO A 116 -19.93 2.78 5.67
N VAL A 117 -19.37 3.74 6.41
CA VAL A 117 -18.16 4.47 6.02
C VAL A 117 -17.20 4.52 7.22
N PRO A 118 -15.97 3.97 7.09
CA PRO A 118 -14.92 4.11 8.09
C PRO A 118 -14.61 5.57 8.42
N ALA A 119 -14.26 5.86 9.67
CA ALA A 119 -13.96 7.22 10.13
C ALA A 119 -12.86 7.88 9.29
N GLU A 120 -11.79 7.14 9.04
CA GLU A 120 -10.64 7.56 8.23
C GLU A 120 -11.06 8.03 6.83
N CYS A 121 -12.08 7.42 6.23
CA CYS A 121 -12.60 7.85 4.93
C CYS A 121 -13.51 9.07 5.02
N LYS A 122 -14.16 9.31 6.17
CA LYS A 122 -14.86 10.58 6.43
C LYS A 122 -13.86 11.73 6.60
N GLU A 123 -12.71 11.46 7.18
CA GLU A 123 -11.65 12.45 7.42
C GLU A 123 -10.98 12.97 6.13
N ILE A 124 -11.04 12.22 5.03
CA ILE A 124 -10.46 12.64 3.74
C ILE A 124 -11.03 14.00 3.30
N ASP A 125 -12.36 14.10 3.20
CA ASP A 125 -13.06 15.31 2.75
C ASP A 125 -13.77 16.07 3.89
N GLY A 126 -13.69 15.57 5.13
CA GLY A 126 -14.34 16.17 6.30
C GLY A 126 -15.86 15.94 6.33
N LEU A 127 -16.28 14.72 5.99
CA LEU A 127 -17.69 14.32 5.94
C LEU A 127 -18.28 14.19 7.34
N ASP A 128 -19.59 14.41 7.51
CA ASP A 128 -20.28 14.28 8.80
C ASP A 128 -19.62 15.06 9.96
N ASN A 129 -19.03 16.22 9.66
CA ASN A 129 -18.25 17.05 10.59
C ASN A 129 -16.93 16.42 11.09
N PHE A 130 -16.45 15.33 10.49
CA PHE A 130 -15.10 14.83 10.73
C PHE A 130 -14.05 15.86 10.33
N PRO A 131 -12.87 15.86 10.97
CA PRO A 131 -11.78 16.75 10.57
C PRO A 131 -11.40 16.50 9.12
N LYS A 132 -11.26 17.57 8.32
CA LYS A 132 -10.78 17.46 6.94
C LYS A 132 -9.26 17.36 6.94
N LEU A 133 -8.75 16.13 6.93
CA LEU A 133 -7.31 15.85 6.92
C LEU A 133 -6.72 15.91 5.50
N GLY A 134 -7.56 15.81 4.47
CA GLY A 134 -7.14 15.68 3.07
C GLY A 134 -6.98 14.20 2.67
N PRO A 135 -6.91 13.91 1.37
CA PRO A 135 -6.82 12.54 0.88
C PRO A 135 -5.46 11.94 1.21
N PHE A 136 -5.37 11.09 2.22
CA PHE A 136 -4.09 10.52 2.64
C PHE A 136 -3.91 9.08 2.18
N VAL A 137 -2.65 8.66 2.06
CA VAL A 137 -2.31 7.25 1.92
C VAL A 137 -2.20 6.63 3.31
N GLY A 138 -2.98 5.59 3.56
CA GLY A 138 -2.93 4.82 4.79
C GLY A 138 -1.88 3.71 4.74
N GLY A 139 -1.35 3.29 5.89
CA GLY A 139 -0.33 2.24 5.98
C GLY A 139 -0.43 1.43 7.27
N GLU A 140 -0.16 0.12 7.20
CA GLU A 140 -0.22 -0.79 8.35
C GLU A 140 0.74 -1.98 8.20
N PRO A 141 1.59 -2.27 9.19
CA PRO A 141 2.33 -3.52 9.25
C PRO A 141 1.43 -4.71 9.61
N ARG A 142 1.50 -5.80 8.85
CA ARG A 142 0.69 -7.03 9.04
C ARG A 142 1.57 -8.28 9.21
N LYS A 143 2.46 -8.23 10.18
CA LYS A 143 3.59 -9.16 10.32
C LYS A 143 3.22 -10.57 10.78
N ASP A 144 2.09 -10.69 11.49
CA ASP A 144 1.75 -11.86 12.29
C ASP A 144 0.49 -12.57 11.82
N ASP A 145 0.16 -12.49 10.51
CA ASP A 145 -0.93 -13.30 9.97
C ASP A 145 -0.56 -14.80 10.13
N PRO A 146 -1.33 -15.58 10.92
CA PRO A 146 -0.97 -16.95 11.23
C PRO A 146 -1.02 -17.88 10.00
N ARG A 147 -1.71 -17.46 8.92
CA ARG A 147 -1.81 -18.21 7.67
C ARG A 147 -0.54 -18.06 6.81
N ALA A 148 0.16 -16.94 6.96
CA ALA A 148 1.33 -16.57 6.18
C ALA A 148 2.15 -15.49 6.92
N PRO A 149 3.03 -15.88 7.84
CA PRO A 149 3.81 -14.94 8.63
C PRO A 149 4.97 -14.34 7.83
N TYR A 150 4.82 -13.09 7.39
CA TYR A 150 5.84 -12.31 6.66
C TYR A 150 6.22 -11.08 7.50
N ASP A 151 7.45 -11.05 8.04
CA ASP A 151 7.92 -10.00 8.97
C ASP A 151 7.88 -8.57 8.40
N GLU A 152 7.99 -8.47 7.08
CA GLU A 152 8.09 -7.23 6.31
C GLU A 152 6.84 -6.97 5.46
N ASN A 153 5.73 -7.61 5.84
CA ASN A 153 4.42 -7.37 5.27
C ASN A 153 3.86 -6.01 5.70
N ILE A 154 3.70 -5.11 4.73
CA ILE A 154 3.11 -3.79 4.93
C ILE A 154 2.00 -3.59 3.91
N TRP A 155 0.83 -3.19 4.38
CA TRP A 155 -0.33 -2.88 3.57
C TRP A 155 -0.54 -1.39 3.49
N PHE A 156 -1.06 -0.95 2.35
CA PHE A 156 -1.32 0.45 2.08
C PHE A 156 -2.67 0.62 1.39
N SER A 157 -3.30 1.75 1.66
CA SER A 157 -4.62 2.10 1.13
C SER A 157 -4.55 3.43 0.38
N TYR A 158 -4.94 3.40 -0.90
CA TYR A 158 -4.84 4.54 -1.82
C TYR A 158 -6.23 5.02 -2.24
N PRO A 159 -6.80 6.01 -1.55
CA PRO A 159 -8.11 6.53 -1.91
C PRO A 159 -8.01 7.33 -3.21
N ASN A 160 -8.75 6.94 -4.23
CA ASN A 160 -8.94 7.75 -5.45
C ASN A 160 -10.30 8.45 -5.38
N SER A 161 -10.58 9.26 -6.38
CA SER A 161 -11.86 9.92 -6.55
C SER A 161 -13.06 8.97 -6.42
N CYS A 162 -14.15 9.49 -5.86
CA CYS A 162 -15.37 8.73 -5.58
C CYS A 162 -15.10 7.46 -4.75
N TYR A 163 -14.33 7.59 -3.68
CA TYR A 163 -13.91 6.50 -2.79
C TYR A 163 -15.05 5.94 -1.92
N LEU A 164 -16.25 6.54 -1.94
CA LEU A 164 -17.46 6.02 -1.29
C LEU A 164 -18.43 5.33 -2.25
N SER A 165 -18.00 5.02 -3.48
CA SER A 165 -18.81 4.24 -4.42
C SER A 165 -18.01 3.08 -4.99
N PRO A 166 -18.61 1.89 -5.12
CA PRO A 166 -17.94 0.75 -5.72
C PRO A 166 -17.68 1.02 -7.20
N PHE A 167 -16.79 0.24 -7.84
CA PHE A 167 -16.37 0.45 -9.24
C PHE A 167 -17.52 0.79 -10.20
N GLY A 168 -18.59 -0.01 -10.23
CA GLY A 168 -19.74 0.21 -11.12
C GLY A 168 -20.63 1.41 -10.76
N GLY A 169 -20.46 1.99 -9.58
CA GLY A 169 -21.22 3.16 -9.11
C GLY A 169 -20.46 4.49 -9.22
N LYS A 170 -19.19 4.48 -9.64
CA LYS A 170 -18.37 5.69 -9.76
C LYS A 170 -18.81 6.52 -10.96
N SER A 171 -19.27 7.75 -10.70
CA SER A 171 -19.68 8.73 -11.70
C SER A 171 -18.77 9.96 -11.71
N GLU A 172 -18.71 10.69 -12.83
CA GLU A 172 -17.99 11.98 -12.87
C GLU A 172 -18.53 12.99 -11.85
N ALA A 173 -19.80 12.91 -11.47
CA ALA A 173 -20.38 13.77 -10.44
C ALA A 173 -19.77 13.50 -9.06
N CYS A 174 -19.70 12.23 -8.62
CA CYS A 174 -19.08 11.92 -7.33
C CYS A 174 -17.55 12.08 -7.37
N ARG A 175 -16.89 11.88 -8.51
CA ARG A 175 -15.44 12.12 -8.62
C ARG A 175 -15.06 13.60 -8.45
N LYS A 176 -15.97 14.52 -8.80
CA LYS A 176 -15.79 15.96 -8.57
C LYS A 176 -15.97 16.35 -7.10
N THR A 177 -16.84 15.66 -6.37
CA THR A 177 -17.11 15.98 -4.95
C THR A 177 -16.17 15.25 -4.00
N GLN A 178 -15.82 14.01 -4.32
CA GLN A 178 -14.84 13.18 -3.63
C GLN A 178 -13.62 13.05 -4.52
N THR A 179 -12.64 13.94 -4.36
CA THR A 179 -11.52 14.06 -5.31
C THR A 179 -10.45 12.98 -5.11
N GLY A 180 -10.30 12.47 -3.88
CA GLY A 180 -9.28 11.46 -3.55
C GLY A 180 -7.85 11.97 -3.75
N GLY A 181 -6.88 11.06 -3.70
CA GLY A 181 -5.45 11.40 -3.65
C GLY A 181 -4.68 11.27 -4.96
N LEU A 182 -5.27 10.66 -6.00
CA LEU A 182 -4.56 10.41 -7.26
C LEU A 182 -4.30 11.71 -8.02
N CYS A 183 -3.04 12.00 -8.31
CA CYS A 183 -2.64 13.08 -9.19
C CYS A 183 -2.95 12.77 -10.66
N PRO A 184 -3.34 13.78 -11.45
CA PRO A 184 -3.35 13.68 -12.91
C PRO A 184 -2.00 13.20 -13.44
N ARG A 185 -2.01 12.41 -14.53
CA ARG A 185 -0.78 11.91 -15.16
C ARG A 185 0.20 13.06 -15.41
N GLY A 186 1.46 12.86 -15.01
CA GLY A 186 2.55 13.83 -15.17
C GLY A 186 2.59 14.94 -14.12
N THR A 187 1.61 15.00 -13.20
CA THR A 187 1.60 15.93 -12.07
C THR A 187 2.26 15.29 -10.86
N LYS A 188 3.22 15.99 -10.24
CA LYS A 188 3.83 15.55 -8.98
C LYS A 188 2.86 15.81 -7.81
N PRO A 189 2.76 14.88 -6.84
CA PRO A 189 1.97 15.10 -5.64
C PRO A 189 2.53 16.26 -4.82
N ASP A 190 1.64 16.91 -4.10
CA ASP A 190 1.99 18.08 -3.30
C ASP A 190 1.31 18.14 -1.93
N GLY A 191 0.53 17.10 -1.61
CA GLY A 191 -0.19 16.95 -0.34
C GLY A 191 -1.37 17.90 -0.16
N ILE A 192 -1.68 18.73 -1.16
CA ILE A 192 -2.78 19.70 -1.12
C ILE A 192 -3.79 19.42 -2.23
N LYS A 193 -3.34 19.41 -3.48
CA LYS A 193 -4.17 19.14 -4.66
C LYS A 193 -4.35 17.64 -4.88
N CYS A 194 -3.29 16.89 -4.62
CA CYS A 194 -3.26 15.43 -4.69
C CYS A 194 -2.06 14.92 -3.89
N THR A 195 -2.12 13.64 -3.54
CA THR A 195 -1.25 13.03 -2.52
C THR A 195 -0.33 11.98 -3.12
N PHE A 196 -0.74 11.31 -4.19
CA PHE A 196 0.09 10.31 -4.83
C PHE A 196 0.01 10.36 -6.35
N ALA A 197 1.13 10.08 -7.00
CA ALA A 197 1.23 9.79 -8.42
C ALA A 197 1.87 8.41 -8.58
N PHE A 198 1.61 7.72 -9.69
CA PHE A 198 2.18 6.40 -9.90
C PHE A 198 2.51 6.14 -11.38
N GLU A 199 3.36 5.14 -11.58
CA GLU A 199 3.56 4.43 -12.84
C GLU A 199 3.49 2.93 -12.54
N VAL A 200 2.77 2.17 -13.39
CA VAL A 200 2.91 0.71 -13.37
C VAL A 200 4.19 0.40 -14.14
N ILE A 201 5.19 -0.12 -13.43
CA ILE A 201 6.54 -0.34 -13.98
C ILE A 201 6.70 -1.75 -14.54
N GLY A 202 5.80 -2.67 -14.23
CA GLY A 202 5.77 -4.00 -14.82
C GLY A 202 4.87 -4.95 -14.05
N PHE A 203 4.99 -6.23 -14.35
CA PHE A 203 4.18 -7.28 -13.74
C PHE A 203 4.89 -8.64 -13.79
N VAL A 204 4.41 -9.57 -12.97
CA VAL A 204 4.83 -10.97 -12.98
C VAL A 204 3.59 -11.85 -13.05
N ALA A 205 3.58 -12.81 -13.96
CA ALA A 205 2.60 -13.89 -13.95
C ALA A 205 2.91 -14.85 -12.79
N ILE A 206 1.90 -15.14 -11.96
CA ILE A 206 2.06 -15.97 -10.77
C ILE A 206 2.49 -17.38 -11.16
N ASP A 207 1.92 -17.94 -12.22
CA ASP A 207 2.20 -19.31 -12.67
C ASP A 207 3.67 -19.51 -13.05
N ASP A 208 4.29 -18.49 -13.66
CA ASP A 208 5.70 -18.52 -14.01
C ASP A 208 6.59 -18.35 -12.77
N LEU A 209 6.24 -17.43 -11.88
CA LEU A 209 6.97 -17.19 -10.62
C LEU A 209 7.07 -18.46 -9.77
N VAL A 210 5.94 -19.14 -9.58
CA VAL A 210 5.86 -20.32 -8.72
C VAL A 210 6.31 -21.60 -9.43
N GLY A 211 6.57 -21.51 -10.75
CA GLY A 211 7.14 -22.57 -11.57
C GLY A 211 6.13 -23.55 -12.17
N ILE A 212 4.82 -23.29 -12.08
CA ILE A 212 3.78 -24.17 -12.67
C ILE A 212 4.02 -24.35 -14.17
N THR A 213 4.31 -23.28 -14.90
CA THR A 213 4.54 -23.33 -16.37
C THR A 213 5.82 -24.05 -16.77
N SER A 214 6.70 -24.36 -15.81
CA SER A 214 7.92 -25.15 -16.00
C SER A 214 7.74 -26.61 -15.60
N MET A 215 6.62 -27.01 -14.99
CA MET A 215 6.37 -28.39 -14.59
C MET A 215 5.91 -29.24 -15.78
N PRO A 216 6.37 -30.50 -15.90
CA PRO A 216 5.97 -31.39 -16.99
C PRO A 216 4.50 -31.81 -16.88
N PHE A 217 3.80 -31.80 -18.02
CA PHE A 217 2.44 -32.31 -18.16
C PHE A 217 2.46 -33.76 -18.63
N GLY A 218 2.17 -34.68 -17.68
CA GLY A 218 2.18 -36.13 -17.93
C GLY A 218 3.50 -36.61 -18.55
N THR A 219 3.41 -37.50 -19.54
CA THR A 219 4.56 -38.03 -20.31
C THR A 219 4.69 -37.41 -21.69
N SER A 220 3.92 -36.35 -21.98
CA SER A 220 3.79 -35.79 -23.33
C SER A 220 4.98 -34.93 -23.78
N GLY A 221 5.93 -34.64 -22.89
CA GLY A 221 7.08 -33.77 -23.17
C GLY A 221 6.77 -32.27 -23.15
N ARG A 222 5.50 -31.85 -22.97
CA ARG A 222 5.10 -30.45 -22.78
C ARG A 222 5.07 -30.06 -21.30
N THR A 223 5.02 -28.77 -21.01
CA THR A 223 4.75 -28.24 -19.66
C THR A 223 3.29 -27.79 -19.51
N TYR A 224 2.85 -27.53 -18.28
CA TYR A 224 1.54 -26.94 -18.03
C TYR A 224 1.46 -25.53 -18.65
N SER A 225 0.31 -25.21 -19.23
CA SER A 225 -0.02 -23.88 -19.74
C SER A 225 -0.31 -22.86 -18.64
N GLY A 226 -0.63 -23.32 -17.42
CA GLY A 226 -0.90 -22.47 -16.25
C GLY A 226 -1.66 -23.21 -15.15
N PHE A 227 -2.07 -22.47 -14.13
CA PHE A 227 -2.71 -23.00 -12.91
C PHE A 227 -3.99 -23.79 -13.20
N VAL A 228 -4.83 -23.34 -14.14
CA VAL A 228 -6.11 -24.01 -14.43
C VAL A 228 -5.89 -25.42 -14.97
N GLU A 229 -4.92 -25.61 -15.86
CA GLU A 229 -4.59 -26.93 -16.39
C GLU A 229 -3.91 -27.82 -15.34
N PHE A 230 -2.99 -27.23 -14.58
CA PHE A 230 -2.33 -27.88 -13.45
C PHE A 230 -3.35 -28.41 -12.43
N CYS A 231 -4.32 -27.59 -12.04
CA CYS A 231 -5.35 -28.00 -11.09
C CYS A 231 -6.31 -29.04 -11.67
N LYS A 232 -6.70 -28.92 -12.95
CA LYS A 232 -7.56 -29.93 -13.62
C LYS A 232 -6.89 -31.29 -13.75
N ASP A 233 -5.57 -31.36 -13.70
CA ASP A 233 -4.80 -32.62 -13.57
C ASP A 233 -4.67 -33.10 -12.10
N ASN A 234 -5.59 -32.67 -11.22
CA ASN A 234 -5.63 -32.99 -9.80
C ASN A 234 -4.36 -32.62 -9.02
N LYS A 235 -3.62 -31.61 -9.49
CA LYS A 235 -2.47 -31.07 -8.76
C LYS A 235 -2.90 -29.90 -7.88
N VAL A 236 -2.19 -29.72 -6.77
CA VAL A 236 -2.48 -28.69 -5.77
C VAL A 236 -1.30 -27.73 -5.70
N GLU A 237 -1.58 -26.43 -5.87
CA GLU A 237 -0.56 -25.40 -5.72
C GLU A 237 -0.20 -25.24 -4.24
N PHE A 238 -1.21 -25.03 -3.40
CA PHE A 238 -1.08 -24.84 -1.97
C PHE A 238 -2.36 -25.27 -1.25
N ASP A 239 -2.23 -26.01 -0.13
CA ASP A 239 -3.33 -26.36 0.77
C ASP A 239 -2.84 -26.24 2.22
N SER A 240 -3.38 -25.28 2.96
CA SER A 240 -3.00 -25.06 4.36
C SER A 240 -3.35 -26.21 5.31
N ARG A 241 -4.24 -27.14 4.89
CA ARG A 241 -4.62 -28.33 5.66
C ARG A 241 -3.70 -29.51 5.40
N ASN A 242 -2.97 -29.50 4.29
CA ASN A 242 -2.05 -30.57 3.91
C ASN A 242 -0.70 -30.00 3.46
N LEU A 243 0.19 -29.82 4.44
CA LEU A 243 1.51 -29.22 4.21
C LEU A 243 2.46 -30.06 3.33
N THR A 244 2.09 -31.31 3.03
CA THR A 244 2.86 -32.19 2.14
C THR A 244 2.46 -32.06 0.67
N SER A 245 1.28 -31.47 0.39
CA SER A 245 0.68 -31.38 -0.94
C SER A 245 0.74 -29.94 -1.49
N MET A 246 1.94 -29.42 -1.64
CA MET A 246 2.19 -28.11 -2.24
C MET A 246 3.39 -28.13 -3.17
N ILE A 247 3.41 -27.20 -4.12
CA ILE A 247 4.54 -27.05 -5.03
C ILE A 247 5.78 -26.53 -4.28
N PRO A 248 7.00 -26.78 -4.81
CA PRO A 248 8.25 -26.44 -4.12
C PRO A 248 8.34 -24.98 -3.64
N PHE A 249 7.80 -24.04 -4.42
CA PHE A 249 7.81 -22.62 -4.09
C PHE A 249 7.15 -22.32 -2.73
N TRP A 250 6.10 -23.05 -2.34
CA TRP A 250 5.30 -22.79 -1.14
C TRP A 250 5.70 -23.60 0.10
N ARG A 251 6.72 -24.46 0.03
CA ARG A 251 7.18 -25.32 1.15
C ARG A 251 7.57 -24.55 2.41
N ASP A 252 7.20 -25.06 3.58
CA ASP A 252 7.38 -24.37 4.86
C ASP A 252 6.66 -22.99 4.90
N PRO A 253 5.34 -22.96 4.68
CA PRO A 253 4.57 -21.72 4.50
C PRO A 253 4.50 -20.84 5.76
N PHE A 254 4.74 -21.44 6.93
CA PHE A 254 4.77 -20.74 8.22
C PHE A 254 6.19 -20.37 8.66
N ASN A 255 7.21 -20.72 7.89
CA ASN A 255 8.59 -20.37 8.20
C ASN A 255 8.90 -18.97 7.68
N ARG A 256 9.17 -18.04 8.60
CA ARG A 256 9.45 -16.62 8.29
C ARG A 256 10.66 -16.45 7.36
N THR A 257 11.71 -17.26 7.52
CA THR A 257 12.89 -17.25 6.63
C THR A 257 12.54 -17.74 5.21
N ALA A 258 11.73 -18.79 5.09
CA ALA A 258 11.24 -19.26 3.79
C ALA A 258 10.37 -18.19 3.10
N ASN A 259 9.51 -17.51 3.86
CA ASN A 259 8.70 -16.39 3.38
C ASN A 259 9.56 -15.20 2.91
N GLN A 260 10.63 -14.87 3.63
CA GLN A 260 11.61 -13.87 3.18
C GLN A 260 12.31 -14.29 1.88
N ALA A 261 12.67 -15.57 1.76
CA ALA A 261 13.29 -16.11 0.54
C ALA A 261 12.34 -16.02 -0.67
N ARG A 262 11.03 -16.25 -0.49
CA ARG A 262 10.02 -16.05 -1.56
C ARG A 262 9.95 -14.62 -2.04
N SER A 263 9.98 -13.66 -1.12
CA SER A 263 9.98 -12.23 -1.46
C SER A 263 11.22 -11.85 -2.27
N THR A 264 12.38 -12.40 -1.88
CA THR A 264 13.62 -12.24 -2.65
C THR A 264 13.51 -12.90 -4.03
N ALA A 265 12.92 -14.09 -4.13
CA ALA A 265 12.70 -14.78 -5.39
C ALA A 265 11.80 -13.98 -6.34
N LEU A 266 10.73 -13.35 -5.82
CA LEU A 266 9.85 -12.47 -6.59
C LEU A 266 10.59 -11.24 -7.13
N ILE A 267 11.38 -10.56 -6.30
CA ILE A 267 12.19 -9.40 -6.74
C ILE A 267 13.19 -9.81 -7.82
N ASN A 268 13.89 -10.93 -7.62
CA ASN A 268 14.86 -11.43 -8.58
C ASN A 268 14.22 -11.83 -9.90
N TYR A 269 13.10 -12.56 -9.84
CA TYR A 269 12.34 -12.98 -11.01
C TYR A 269 11.81 -11.77 -11.80
N TYR A 270 11.20 -10.79 -11.12
CA TYR A 270 10.77 -9.54 -11.76
C TYR A 270 11.93 -8.87 -12.49
N ASN A 271 13.09 -8.70 -11.84
CA ASN A 271 14.25 -8.05 -12.45
C ASN A 271 14.83 -8.85 -13.62
N GLN A 272 14.76 -10.18 -13.58
CA GLN A 272 15.15 -11.02 -14.71
C GLN A 272 14.23 -10.80 -15.91
N VAL A 273 12.92 -10.71 -15.70
CA VAL A 273 11.93 -10.45 -16.76
C VAL A 273 12.07 -9.02 -17.30
N ALA A 274 12.25 -8.03 -16.41
CA ALA A 274 12.40 -6.64 -16.80
C ALA A 274 13.66 -6.36 -17.64
N LYS A 275 14.72 -7.15 -17.47
CA LYS A 275 15.97 -7.03 -18.22
C LYS A 275 15.98 -7.77 -19.56
N GLN A 276 14.90 -8.47 -19.92
CA GLN A 276 14.82 -9.15 -21.22
C GLN A 276 14.81 -8.14 -22.38
N PRO A 277 15.41 -8.48 -23.55
CA PRO A 277 15.31 -7.65 -24.74
C PRO A 277 13.84 -7.38 -25.10
N ASN A 278 13.53 -6.15 -25.51
CA ASN A 278 12.17 -5.69 -25.87
C ASN A 278 11.15 -5.68 -24.72
N SER A 279 11.58 -5.84 -23.47
CA SER A 279 10.71 -5.61 -22.32
C SER A 279 10.40 -4.12 -22.18
N TYR A 280 9.12 -3.78 -22.01
CA TYR A 280 8.68 -2.44 -21.61
C TYR A 280 8.75 -2.24 -20.09
N MET A 281 9.07 -3.28 -19.32
CA MET A 281 9.15 -3.19 -17.86
C MET A 281 10.43 -2.47 -17.43
N GLN A 282 10.34 -1.72 -16.34
CA GLN A 282 11.49 -1.04 -15.76
C GLN A 282 12.07 -1.91 -14.64
N PRO A 283 13.38 -2.19 -14.62
CA PRO A 283 14.01 -2.90 -13.52
C PRO A 283 13.77 -2.19 -12.18
N LEU A 284 13.58 -2.96 -11.10
CA LEU A 284 13.50 -2.39 -9.76
C LEU A 284 14.85 -1.77 -9.38
N PRO A 285 14.85 -0.58 -8.76
CA PRO A 285 16.08 0.00 -8.22
C PRO A 285 16.62 -0.87 -7.10
N THR A 286 17.93 -0.78 -6.86
CA THR A 286 18.49 -1.33 -5.63
C THR A 286 17.94 -0.58 -4.42
N LEU A 287 17.90 -1.23 -3.25
CA LEU A 287 17.48 -0.56 -2.01
C LEU A 287 18.32 0.67 -1.71
N LYS A 288 19.62 0.65 -2.06
CA LYS A 288 20.51 1.79 -1.86
C LYS A 288 20.12 2.96 -2.77
N GLU A 289 20.01 2.73 -4.07
CA GLU A 289 19.60 3.78 -5.04
C GLU A 289 18.24 4.37 -4.66
N LEU A 290 17.29 3.50 -4.27
CA LEU A 290 15.98 3.96 -3.85
C LEU A 290 16.05 4.77 -2.55
N THR A 291 16.84 4.34 -1.56
CA THR A 291 17.04 5.10 -0.31
C THR A 291 17.73 6.44 -0.55
N ASP A 292 18.75 6.49 -1.41
CA ASP A 292 19.48 7.71 -1.74
C ASP A 292 18.59 8.73 -2.48
N ASN A 293 17.63 8.25 -3.28
CA ASN A 293 16.66 9.09 -3.99
C ASN A 293 15.52 9.60 -3.10
N ASN A 294 15.40 9.08 -1.87
CA ASN A 294 14.34 9.44 -0.95
C ASN A 294 14.85 10.37 0.17
N PRO A 295 14.02 11.31 0.65
CA PRO A 295 14.38 12.13 1.79
C PRO A 295 14.65 11.25 3.03
N PRO A 296 15.72 11.57 3.81
CA PRO A 296 15.93 10.98 5.12
C PRO A 296 14.69 11.09 6.01
N CYS A 297 14.43 10.05 6.79
CA CYS A 297 13.23 9.95 7.62
C CYS A 297 13.01 11.11 8.60
N TYR A 298 14.09 11.69 9.14
CA TYR A 298 14.00 12.80 10.08
C TYR A 298 13.44 14.09 9.47
N LEU A 299 13.41 14.22 8.13
CA LEU A 299 12.82 15.38 7.46
C LEU A 299 11.29 15.31 7.40
N ASN A 300 10.72 14.10 7.42
CA ASN A 300 9.29 13.89 7.19
C ASN A 300 8.56 13.37 8.42
N SER A 301 9.28 12.84 9.41
CA SER A 301 8.72 12.24 10.61
C SER A 301 9.33 12.87 11.85
N LYS A 302 8.47 13.50 12.67
CA LYS A 302 8.85 14.02 13.99
C LYS A 302 9.43 12.92 14.87
N LYS A 303 8.82 11.73 14.86
CA LYS A 303 9.30 10.55 15.59
C LYS A 303 10.73 10.17 15.21
N CYS A 304 11.07 10.28 13.92
CA CYS A 304 12.44 10.04 13.44
C CYS A 304 13.40 11.19 13.68
N TYR A 305 12.89 12.42 13.70
CA TYR A 305 13.64 13.60 14.10
C TYR A 305 14.09 13.49 15.57
N ASP A 306 13.20 13.06 16.46
CA ASP A 306 13.48 12.92 17.90
C ASP A 306 14.17 11.60 18.28
N ALA A 307 14.33 10.65 17.34
CA ALA A 307 14.87 9.32 17.62
C ALA A 307 16.36 9.36 17.99
N ALA A 308 16.72 8.82 19.16
CA ALA A 308 18.09 8.79 19.68
C ALA A 308 19.09 8.09 18.75
N PHE A 309 18.65 7.00 18.10
CA PHE A 309 19.44 6.24 17.12
C PHE A 309 19.09 6.59 15.67
N GLY A 310 18.23 7.59 15.46
CA GLY A 310 17.72 7.94 14.14
C GLY A 310 16.74 6.91 13.58
N CYS A 311 16.53 7.00 12.27
CA CYS A 311 15.64 6.11 11.52
C CYS A 311 16.31 5.64 10.23
N ARG A 312 15.75 4.58 9.63
CA ARG A 312 16.17 4.06 8.34
C ARG A 312 14.98 3.85 7.41
N ARG A 313 15.21 3.96 6.10
CA ARG A 313 14.28 3.48 5.06
C ARG A 313 14.44 1.98 4.93
N VAL A 314 13.34 1.23 4.92
CA VAL A 314 13.35 -0.23 4.74
C VAL A 314 12.52 -0.65 3.54
N LEU A 315 12.92 -1.78 2.94
CA LEU A 315 12.23 -2.44 1.82
C LEU A 315 12.15 -1.58 0.56
N LEU A 316 11.64 -2.16 -0.53
CA LEU A 316 11.27 -1.39 -1.73
C LEU A 316 10.10 -0.42 -1.43
N ALA A 317 9.34 -0.70 -0.38
CA ALA A 317 8.29 0.17 0.16
C ALA A 317 8.81 1.44 0.87
N GLN A 318 10.13 1.56 1.12
CA GLN A 318 10.79 2.77 1.62
C GLN A 318 10.16 3.36 2.89
N VAL A 319 9.64 2.51 3.77
CA VAL A 319 8.99 2.95 5.00
C VAL A 319 10.06 3.38 6.01
N CYS A 320 9.78 4.46 6.76
CA CYS A 320 10.63 4.86 7.88
C CYS A 320 10.45 3.95 9.09
N GLN A 321 11.55 3.35 9.52
CA GLN A 321 11.64 2.55 10.73
C GLN A 321 12.55 3.22 11.75
N VAL A 322 12.05 3.41 12.97
CA VAL A 322 12.85 3.89 14.11
C VAL A 322 13.89 2.85 14.50
N CYS A 323 15.14 3.27 14.61
CA CYS A 323 16.21 2.40 15.07
C CYS A 323 16.20 2.31 16.60
N THR A 324 16.35 1.09 17.12
CA THR A 324 16.44 0.83 18.57
C THR A 324 17.87 0.83 19.09
N THR A 325 18.86 0.77 18.20
CA THR A 325 20.30 0.80 18.47
C THR A 325 21.02 1.47 17.31
N ASP A 326 22.26 1.93 17.53
CA ASP A 326 23.13 2.38 16.44
C ASP A 326 23.42 1.19 15.50
N GLY A 327 23.24 1.39 14.20
CA GLY A 327 23.40 0.31 13.23
C GLY A 327 23.36 0.79 11.78
N THR A 328 23.62 -0.15 10.86
CA THR A 328 23.69 0.12 9.43
C THR A 328 22.39 0.73 8.91
N GLY A 329 22.51 1.86 8.21
CA GLY A 329 21.39 2.57 7.60
C GLY A 329 20.59 3.46 8.55
N CYS A 330 20.88 3.45 9.85
CA CYS A 330 20.24 4.33 10.83
C CYS A 330 20.82 5.75 10.72
N VAL A 331 20.01 6.68 10.21
CA VAL A 331 20.39 8.07 9.98
C VAL A 331 19.76 8.95 11.06
N LYS A 332 20.62 9.57 11.89
CA LYS A 332 20.23 10.60 12.87
C LYS A 332 20.03 11.93 12.17
N LYS A 333 19.20 12.79 12.75
CA LYS A 333 19.20 14.21 12.34
C LYS A 333 20.59 14.81 12.59
N PRO A 334 21.09 15.69 11.70
CA PRO A 334 22.28 16.49 11.99
C PRO A 334 22.11 17.33 13.26
N ALA A 335 23.21 17.58 13.99
CA ALA A 335 23.18 18.39 15.20
C ALA A 335 22.70 19.84 14.94
N ASN A 336 22.96 20.35 13.74
CA ASN A 336 22.57 21.67 13.26
C ASN A 336 21.26 21.65 12.44
N ALA A 337 20.49 20.56 12.47
CA ALA A 337 19.20 20.53 11.78
C ALA A 337 18.24 21.55 12.38
N GLU A 338 17.50 22.25 11.52
CA GLU A 338 16.40 23.13 11.92
C GLU A 338 15.37 22.37 12.76
N PRO A 339 14.69 23.05 13.71
CA PRO A 339 13.60 22.44 14.46
C PRO A 339 12.55 21.81 13.54
N PHE A 340 12.05 20.64 13.92
CA PHE A 340 10.92 20.05 13.21
C PHE A 340 9.72 21.01 13.29
N PRO A 341 9.07 21.33 12.16
CA PRO A 341 8.00 22.32 12.16
C PRO A 341 6.79 21.86 12.97
N ASP A 342 6.16 22.78 13.68
CA ASP A 342 4.86 22.53 14.30
C ASP A 342 3.79 22.42 13.22
N LEU A 343 3.19 21.24 13.12
CA LEU A 343 2.15 20.96 12.12
C LEU A 343 0.77 21.32 12.70
N PRO A 344 -0.03 22.16 12.02
CA PRO A 344 -1.37 22.48 12.48
C PRO A 344 -2.25 21.24 12.42
N LYS A 345 -3.14 21.07 13.42
CA LYS A 345 -4.19 20.05 13.39
C LYS A 345 -5.46 20.60 12.76
N ALA A 346 -6.21 19.74 12.09
CA ALA A 346 -7.54 20.09 11.58
C ALA A 346 -8.52 20.33 12.75
N GLU A 347 -9.53 21.16 12.51
CA GLU A 347 -10.61 21.40 13.47
C GLU A 347 -11.40 20.11 13.72
N ARG A 348 -11.55 19.72 14.99
CA ARG A 348 -12.32 18.54 15.41
C ARG A 348 -13.71 18.98 15.88
N LYS A 349 -14.76 18.42 15.26
CA LYS A 349 -16.16 18.67 15.63
C LYS A 349 -16.90 17.41 16.09
N VAL A 350 -16.22 16.28 16.08
CA VAL A 350 -16.73 14.98 16.55
C VAL A 350 -15.90 14.50 17.75
N PRO A 351 -16.48 13.69 18.65
CA PRO A 351 -15.76 13.07 19.76
C PRO A 351 -14.55 12.23 19.33
N GLN A 352 -13.52 12.16 20.17
CA GLN A 352 -12.24 11.50 19.88
C GLN A 352 -12.41 10.01 19.57
N GLU A 353 -13.32 9.34 20.28
CA GLU A 353 -13.64 7.92 20.14
C GLU A 353 -14.22 7.55 18.77
N LEU A 354 -14.65 8.54 17.97
CA LEU A 354 -15.18 8.33 16.63
C LEU A 354 -14.13 8.49 15.53
N LEU A 355 -12.96 9.08 15.80
CA LEU A 355 -11.99 9.50 14.78
C LEU A 355 -11.23 8.34 14.12
N VAL A 356 -11.11 7.21 14.81
CA VAL A 356 -10.43 6.03 14.27
C VAL A 356 -11.38 4.85 14.33
N THR A 357 -11.63 4.25 13.19
CA THR A 357 -12.33 2.97 13.14
C THR A 357 -11.31 1.87 12.97
N ASN A 358 -11.23 0.97 13.96
CA ASN A 358 -10.30 -0.16 13.92
C ASN A 358 -10.77 -1.23 12.90
N THR A 359 -10.81 -0.86 11.61
CA THR A 359 -11.34 -1.64 10.48
C THR A 359 -10.68 -3.01 10.33
N THR A 360 -9.47 -3.18 10.87
CA THR A 360 -8.64 -4.39 10.74
C THR A 360 -8.40 -5.10 12.07
N GLY A 361 -8.87 -4.54 13.20
CA GLY A 361 -8.48 -5.01 14.54
C GLY A 361 -7.03 -4.71 14.93
N ALA A 362 -6.18 -4.23 14.01
CA ALA A 362 -4.74 -4.07 14.21
C ALA A 362 -4.28 -2.62 14.51
N PHE A 363 -5.16 -1.61 14.35
CA PHE A 363 -4.92 -0.25 14.86
C PHE A 363 -5.06 -0.11 16.39
N GLY A 364 -5.08 -1.22 17.13
CA GLY A 364 -5.30 -1.28 18.57
C GLY A 364 -4.21 -1.95 19.41
N LYS A 365 -3.02 -2.27 18.86
CA LYS A 365 -1.95 -2.92 19.65
C LYS A 365 -0.69 -2.08 19.89
N ASN A 366 -0.65 -0.82 19.45
CA ASN A 366 0.43 0.11 19.80
C ASN A 366 -0.01 1.59 19.84
N ALA A 367 -1.28 1.87 20.18
CA ALA A 367 -1.61 3.16 20.75
C ALA A 367 -0.99 3.19 22.16
N THR A 368 0.03 4.02 22.32
CA THR A 368 0.70 4.30 23.60
C THR A 368 -0.36 4.46 24.70
N PRO A 369 -0.21 3.83 25.89
CA PRO A 369 -1.07 4.12 27.01
C PRO A 369 -1.00 5.62 27.30
N SER A 370 -2.16 6.27 27.39
CA SER A 370 -2.28 7.66 27.80
C SER A 370 -1.47 7.87 29.09
N PRO A 371 -0.67 8.95 29.22
CA PRO A 371 -0.06 9.27 30.51
C PRO A 371 -1.18 9.42 31.53
N ALA A 372 -1.14 8.61 32.59
CA ALA A 372 -2.05 8.73 33.71
C ALA A 372 -2.05 10.19 34.19
N ALA A 373 -3.24 10.80 34.25
CA ALA A 373 -3.42 12.17 34.70
C ALA A 373 -2.87 12.36 36.11
N PRO A 374 -1.94 13.30 36.35
CA PRO A 374 -1.77 13.89 37.67
C PRO A 374 -2.89 14.92 37.86
N GLY A 375 -3.60 14.81 38.97
CA GLY A 375 -4.81 15.58 39.27
C GLY A 375 -4.68 17.10 39.17
N SER A 376 -5.81 17.75 38.89
CA SER A 376 -6.02 19.19 39.02
C SER A 376 -5.58 19.70 40.40
N PRO A 377 -5.03 20.93 40.48
CA PRO A 377 -5.92 22.09 40.63
C PRO A 377 -5.52 23.36 39.83
N SER A 378 -6.59 24.08 39.47
CA SER A 378 -6.76 25.55 39.40
C SER A 378 -5.95 26.42 38.42
N SER A 379 -6.73 26.98 37.47
CA SER A 379 -6.77 28.37 36.98
C SER A 379 -5.47 29.19 36.84
N ILE A 380 -5.25 29.75 35.65
CA ILE A 380 -5.28 31.21 35.36
C ILE A 380 -5.23 31.42 33.84
N ALA A 381 -6.04 32.38 33.38
CA ALA A 381 -6.20 32.81 32.00
C ALA A 381 -5.02 33.65 31.47
N GLY A 382 -4.80 33.61 30.16
CA GLY A 382 -3.90 34.54 29.47
C GLY A 382 -4.01 34.43 27.95
N LYS A 383 -4.73 35.37 27.33
CA LYS A 383 -4.81 35.57 25.87
C LYS A 383 -3.48 36.13 25.33
N SER A 384 -3.09 35.77 24.11
CA SER A 384 -2.73 36.72 23.03
C SER A 384 -2.25 36.03 21.75
N SER A 385 -2.51 36.75 20.65
CA SER A 385 -2.46 36.39 19.23
C SER A 385 -1.17 36.90 18.55
N ALA A 386 -0.70 36.23 17.49
CA ALA A 386 -0.02 36.77 16.28
C ALA A 386 0.58 35.58 15.48
N ALA A 387 0.12 35.29 14.25
CA ALA A 387 0.54 35.86 12.96
C ALA A 387 1.72 35.11 12.29
N VAL A 388 1.35 34.31 11.29
CA VAL A 388 1.96 33.98 9.98
C VAL A 388 3.49 34.11 9.81
N GLY A 389 4.12 32.99 9.46
CA GLY A 389 5.39 32.93 8.74
C GLY A 389 5.44 31.68 7.85
N SER A 390 5.28 31.88 6.54
CA SER A 390 5.39 30.84 5.51
C SER A 390 6.85 30.42 5.33
N ASN A 391 7.14 29.12 5.31
CA ASN A 391 8.32 28.59 4.64
C ASN A 391 8.03 27.22 4.00
N ASN A 392 8.05 27.21 2.67
CA ASN A 392 7.91 26.04 1.82
C ASN A 392 9.23 25.27 1.75
N GLY A 393 9.28 24.10 2.38
CA GLY A 393 10.26 23.04 2.08
C GLY A 393 9.51 21.76 1.73
N ARG A 394 9.28 21.50 0.44
CA ARG A 394 8.52 20.34 -0.05
C ARG A 394 9.48 19.30 -0.60
N TRP A 395 9.47 18.09 -0.04
CA TRP A 395 10.16 16.92 -0.58
C TRP A 395 9.16 15.77 -0.73
N GLY A 396 9.07 15.21 -1.94
CA GLY A 396 8.25 14.04 -2.23
C GLY A 396 9.01 12.75 -2.00
N LEU A 397 8.31 11.71 -1.54
CA LEU A 397 8.81 10.35 -1.39
C LEU A 397 8.53 9.54 -2.65
N VAL A 398 9.46 8.74 -3.16
CA VAL A 398 9.30 7.79 -4.28
C VAL A 398 9.41 6.36 -3.75
N VAL A 399 8.39 5.53 -3.97
CA VAL A 399 8.24 4.20 -3.38
C VAL A 399 7.98 3.17 -4.47
N ALA A 400 8.62 1.99 -4.41
CA ALA A 400 8.27 0.87 -5.27
C ALA A 400 7.36 -0.12 -4.50
N MET A 401 6.15 -0.38 -5.00
CA MET A 401 5.18 -1.25 -4.33
C MET A 401 4.58 -2.30 -5.26
N ALA A 402 4.13 -3.41 -4.69
CA ALA A 402 3.42 -4.45 -5.42
C ALA A 402 1.92 -4.36 -5.11
N SER A 403 1.05 -4.54 -6.11
CA SER A 403 -0.38 -4.65 -5.87
C SER A 403 -0.94 -5.98 -6.37
N VAL A 404 -1.87 -6.52 -5.59
CA VAL A 404 -2.81 -7.54 -6.01
C VAL A 404 -4.21 -6.95 -5.85
N VAL A 405 -4.58 -5.97 -6.70
CA VAL A 405 -5.97 -5.48 -6.70
C VAL A 405 -6.88 -6.54 -7.32
N ALA A 406 -8.08 -6.66 -6.77
CA ALA A 406 -9.19 -7.38 -7.35
C ALA A 406 -10.17 -6.37 -7.96
N ALA A 407 -10.30 -6.38 -9.29
CA ALA A 407 -11.48 -5.83 -9.94
C ALA A 407 -12.41 -7.02 -10.22
N MET A 408 -13.51 -7.12 -9.48
CA MET A 408 -14.62 -7.97 -9.88
C MET A 408 -15.39 -7.22 -10.99
N LEU A 409 -15.41 -7.79 -12.19
CA LEU A 409 -16.43 -7.46 -13.17
C LEU A 409 -17.74 -8.14 -12.74
N VAL A 410 -18.81 -7.36 -12.70
CA VAL A 410 -20.18 -7.87 -12.91
C VAL A 410 -20.33 -8.22 -14.37
#